data_AF-A0A0C9W165-F1
#
_entry.id   AF-A0A0C9W165-F1
#
_cell.length_a   1.000
_cell.length_b   1.000
_cell.length_c   1.000
_cell.angle_alpha   90.00
_cell.angle_beta   90.00
_cell.angle_gamma   90.00
#
_symmetry.space_group_name_H-M   'P 1'
#
loop_
_entity.id
_entity.type
_entity.pdbx_description
1 polymer ?
#
loop_
_entity_poly.entity_id
_entity_poly.type
_entity_poly.pdbx_seq_one_letter_code
_entity_poly.pdbx_strand_id
1 'polypeptide(L)'
;FRHHLHQHPEIPISDEAGTHQIAQEIYTGAVYDMYRYCYDHDLSQVWAYLWNQWYTSLQWKLWARSANPEIPRIKMTMIVESLWKIIKHRELAQFSRPLLDLVTHVVITNLLPQIKQTLAAVLDHHHKGRAKPLAEWQTDFKVNWVFHSKCDEQ
;
A
#
# COMPACT_ATOMS: atom_id res chain seq x y z
N PHE A 1 4.04 12.95 18.15
CA PHE A 1 4.59 12.40 16.89
C PHE A 1 3.80 11.22 16.33
N ARG A 2 3.71 10.05 17.00
CA ARG A 2 2.96 8.87 16.49
C ARG A 2 1.47 9.14 16.24
N HIS A 3 0.86 10.00 17.05
CA HIS A 3 -0.53 10.41 16.87
C HIS A 3 -0.74 11.08 15.49
N HIS A 4 0.12 12.04 15.14
CA HIS A 4 0.04 12.79 13.87
C HIS A 4 0.16 11.90 12.63
N LEU A 5 0.97 10.83 12.72
CA LEU A 5 1.12 9.85 11.64
C LEU A 5 -0.19 9.09 11.37
N HIS A 6 -0.97 8.81 12.42
CA HIS A 6 -2.12 7.90 12.36
C HIS A 6 -3.46 8.62 12.20
N GLN A 7 -3.50 9.94 12.34
CA GLN A 7 -4.70 10.72 12.07
C GLN A 7 -5.08 10.62 10.58
N HIS A 8 -6.37 10.48 10.32
CA HIS A 8 -6.94 10.39 8.98
C HIS A 8 -8.38 10.91 8.99
N PRO A 9 -8.87 11.56 7.92
CA PRO A 9 -10.24 12.08 7.88
C PRO A 9 -11.33 11.03 8.14
N GLU A 10 -11.15 9.82 7.62
CA GLU A 10 -12.10 8.71 7.84
C GLU A 10 -12.02 8.07 9.23
N ILE A 11 -10.98 8.37 10.03
CA ILE A 11 -10.85 7.84 11.39
C ILE A 11 -11.47 8.86 12.36
N PRO A 12 -12.54 8.49 13.10
CA PRO A 12 -13.14 9.40 14.06
C PRO A 12 -12.19 9.68 15.21
N ILE A 13 -12.31 10.88 15.78
CA ILE A 13 -11.63 11.24 17.02
C ILE A 13 -12.29 10.51 18.17
N SER A 14 -11.53 10.26 19.25
CA SER A 14 -12.00 9.60 20.47
C SER A 14 -12.92 10.49 21.33
N ASP A 15 -13.79 11.26 20.69
CA ASP A 15 -14.82 12.06 21.33
C ASP A 15 -16.14 11.28 21.36
N GLU A 16 -17.00 11.54 22.35
CA GLU A 16 -18.31 10.86 22.50
C GLU A 16 -19.21 10.99 21.25
N ALA A 17 -19.00 12.06 20.46
CA ALA A 17 -19.72 12.34 19.22
C ALA A 17 -19.07 11.72 17.96
N GLY A 18 -17.88 11.13 18.05
CA GLY A 18 -17.19 10.51 16.92
C GLY A 18 -16.88 11.48 15.78
N THR A 19 -16.44 12.70 16.08
CA THR A 19 -16.25 13.75 15.07
C THR A 19 -15.10 13.42 14.11
N HIS A 20 -15.32 13.70 12.83
CA HIS A 20 -14.33 13.57 11.76
C HIS A 20 -13.70 14.93 11.47
N GLN A 21 -12.38 14.97 11.30
CA GLN A 21 -11.64 16.16 10.90
C GLN A 21 -11.27 16.12 9.43
N ILE A 22 -11.18 17.30 8.82
CA ILE A 22 -10.69 17.42 7.45
C ILE A 22 -9.16 17.30 7.45
N ALA A 23 -8.57 16.79 6.34
CA ALA A 23 -7.13 16.62 6.20
C ALA A 23 -6.32 17.90 6.53
N GLN A 24 -6.84 19.07 6.16
CA GLN A 24 -6.23 20.35 6.44
C GLN A 24 -6.25 20.70 7.93
N GLU A 25 -7.35 20.40 8.64
CA GLU A 25 -7.47 20.63 10.08
C GLU A 25 -6.53 19.72 10.87
N ILE A 26 -6.40 18.46 10.45
CA ILE A 26 -5.43 17.52 11.02
C ILE A 26 -4.00 18.06 10.86
N TYR A 27 -3.67 18.57 9.67
CA TYR A 27 -2.35 19.12 9.40
C TYR A 27 -2.06 20.37 10.25
N THR A 28 -2.96 21.35 10.26
CA THR A 28 -2.76 22.58 11.04
C THR A 28 -2.70 22.31 12.53
N GLY A 29 -3.54 21.40 13.04
CA GLY A 29 -3.49 20.93 14.43
C GLY A 29 -2.16 20.30 14.77
N ALA A 30 -1.69 19.33 13.97
CA ALA A 30 -0.42 18.65 14.22
C ALA A 30 0.82 19.56 14.14
N VAL A 31 0.80 20.56 13.25
CA VAL A 31 1.83 21.61 13.15
C VAL A 31 1.82 22.48 14.40
N TYR A 32 0.64 22.96 14.79
CA TYR A 32 0.47 23.83 15.95
C TYR A 32 0.87 23.13 17.26
N ASP A 33 0.46 21.87 17.45
CA ASP A 33 0.80 21.07 18.62
C ASP A 33 2.33 20.92 18.77
N MET A 34 3.02 20.63 17.67
CA MET A 34 4.46 20.45 17.68
C MET A 34 5.21 21.76 17.83
N TYR A 35 4.73 22.83 17.20
CA TYR A 35 5.28 24.17 17.37
C TYR A 35 5.19 24.60 18.83
N ARG A 36 4.00 24.48 19.44
CA ARG A 36 3.76 24.84 20.84
C ARG A 36 4.62 24.01 21.78
N TYR A 37 4.71 22.70 21.56
CA TYR A 37 5.59 21.83 22.34
C TYR A 37 7.05 22.29 22.29
N CYS A 38 7.56 22.63 21.10
CA CYS A 38 8.94 23.12 20.95
C CYS A 38 9.13 24.51 21.56
N TYR A 39 8.13 25.39 21.45
CA TYR A 39 8.17 26.72 22.04
C TYR A 39 8.20 26.68 23.57
N ASP A 40 7.35 25.86 24.18
CA ASP A 40 7.22 25.73 25.64
C ASP A 40 8.50 25.13 26.28
N HIS A 41 9.32 24.41 25.51
CA HIS A 41 10.57 23.79 25.97
C HIS A 41 11.84 24.49 25.45
N ASP A 42 11.71 25.67 24.81
CA ASP A 42 12.82 26.42 24.20
C ASP A 42 13.65 25.60 23.17
N LEU A 43 12.98 24.72 22.42
CA LEU A 43 13.57 23.83 21.43
C LEU A 43 13.47 24.42 20.01
N SER A 44 13.88 25.67 19.84
CA SER A 44 13.77 26.41 18.56
C SER A 44 14.50 25.72 17.40
N GLN A 45 15.70 25.17 17.64
CA GLN A 45 16.47 24.44 16.64
C GLN A 45 15.80 23.13 16.23
N VAL A 46 15.19 22.44 17.19
CA VAL A 46 14.44 21.21 16.93
C VAL A 46 13.24 21.54 16.05
N TRP A 47 12.50 22.59 16.37
CA TRP A 47 11.39 23.04 15.52
C TRP A 47 11.83 23.32 14.07
N ALA A 48 12.94 24.05 13.87
CA ALA A 48 13.46 24.32 12.54
C ALA A 48 13.78 23.02 11.76
N TYR A 49 14.35 22.02 12.43
CA TYR A 49 14.60 20.71 11.84
C TYR A 49 13.29 19.97 11.50
N LEU A 50 12.35 19.90 12.45
CA LEU A 50 11.05 19.24 12.29
C LEU A 50 10.25 19.86 11.14
N TRP A 51 10.25 21.19 11.03
CA TRP A 51 9.60 21.91 9.95
C TRP A 51 10.16 21.52 8.59
N ASN A 52 11.48 21.60 8.43
CA ASN A 52 12.14 21.33 7.15
C ASN A 52 12.01 19.87 6.72
N GLN A 53 12.01 18.92 7.65
CA GLN A 53 12.02 17.49 7.32
C GLN A 53 10.64 16.83 7.33
N TRP A 54 9.69 17.29 8.15
CA TRP A 54 8.43 16.58 8.34
C TRP A 54 7.20 17.47 8.15
N TYR A 55 7.21 18.70 8.65
CA TYR A 55 6.00 19.52 8.69
C TYR A 55 5.83 20.48 7.52
N THR A 56 6.80 20.57 6.60
CA THR A 56 6.60 21.27 5.33
C THR A 56 5.54 20.55 4.49
N SER A 57 4.68 21.29 3.78
CA SER A 57 3.61 20.74 2.93
C SER A 57 4.06 19.62 1.97
N LEU A 58 5.26 19.75 1.39
CA LEU A 58 5.84 18.72 0.52
C LEU A 58 6.20 17.44 1.28
N GLN A 59 6.80 17.58 2.46
CA GLN A 59 7.23 16.45 3.28
C GLN A 59 6.05 15.78 3.98
N TRP A 60 5.06 16.56 4.44
CA TRP A 60 3.86 16.07 5.11
C TRP A 60 3.18 14.96 4.30
N LYS A 61 3.06 15.17 2.98
CA LYS A 61 2.47 14.20 2.04
C LYS A 61 3.19 12.85 1.99
N LEU A 62 4.47 12.80 2.34
CA LEU A 62 5.29 11.59 2.27
C LEU A 62 5.15 10.71 3.51
N TRP A 63 4.79 11.27 4.66
CA TRP A 63 4.72 10.49 5.90
C TRP A 63 3.35 10.50 6.56
N ALA A 64 2.58 11.57 6.51
CA ALA A 64 1.29 11.66 7.18
C ALA A 64 0.19 10.95 6.40
N ARG A 65 -0.63 10.14 7.09
CA ARG A 65 -1.74 9.43 6.45
C ARG A 65 -2.86 10.37 6.01
N SER A 66 -3.10 11.46 6.75
CA SER A 66 -4.16 12.43 6.44
C SER A 66 -3.98 13.12 5.09
N ALA A 67 -2.79 13.11 4.51
CA ALA A 67 -2.52 13.72 3.21
C ALA A 67 -3.03 12.89 2.03
N ASN A 68 -3.30 11.59 2.23
CA ASN A 68 -3.84 10.70 1.21
C ASN A 68 -5.33 10.46 1.50
N PRO A 69 -6.24 10.54 0.51
CA PRO A 69 -7.64 10.18 0.72
C PRO A 69 -7.86 8.71 1.10
N GLU A 70 -6.96 7.81 0.73
CA GLU A 70 -7.13 6.38 0.94
C GLU A 70 -6.37 5.89 2.20
N ILE A 71 -7.08 5.21 3.11
CA ILE A 71 -6.44 4.47 4.20
C ILE A 71 -5.83 3.18 3.65
N PRO A 72 -4.50 2.97 3.73
CA PRO A 72 -3.92 1.68 3.41
C PRO A 72 -4.42 0.63 4.43
N ARG A 73 -5.26 -0.31 3.97
CA ARG A 73 -5.81 -1.42 4.78
C ARG A 73 -4.72 -2.35 5.31
N ILE A 74 -3.57 -2.40 4.65
CA ILE A 74 -2.45 -3.27 4.99
C ILE A 74 -1.27 -2.41 5.44
N LYS A 75 -0.63 -2.79 6.56
CA LYS A 75 0.62 -2.16 6.98
C LYS A 75 1.70 -2.48 5.94
N MET A 76 2.24 -1.45 5.28
CA MET A 76 3.35 -1.60 4.32
C MET A 76 4.53 -2.39 4.89
N THR A 77 4.78 -2.28 6.20
CA THR A 77 5.83 -3.07 6.88
C THR A 77 5.62 -4.57 6.73
N MET A 78 4.38 -5.06 6.81
CA MET A 78 4.08 -6.49 6.63
C MET A 78 4.30 -6.96 5.19
N ILE A 79 3.98 -6.09 4.21
CA ILE A 79 4.23 -6.38 2.79
C ILE A 79 5.73 -6.42 2.51
N VAL A 80 6.47 -5.45 3.03
CA VAL A 80 7.92 -5.38 2.87
C VAL A 80 8.59 -6.58 3.56
N GLU A 81 8.17 -6.94 4.77
CA GLU A 81 8.67 -8.12 5.49
C GLU A 81 8.36 -9.44 4.76
N SER A 82 7.14 -9.60 4.24
CA SER A 82 6.77 -10.80 3.49
C SER A 82 7.53 -10.91 2.17
N LEU A 83 7.74 -9.79 1.49
CA LEU A 83 8.58 -9.72 0.30
C LEU A 83 10.02 -10.13 0.63
N TRP A 84 10.61 -9.55 1.69
CA TRP A 84 11.96 -9.91 2.13
C TRP A 84 12.06 -11.37 2.56
N LYS A 85 11.03 -11.94 3.17
CA LYS A 85 10.98 -13.37 3.50
C LYS A 85 11.10 -14.22 2.24
N ILE A 86 10.35 -13.90 1.18
CA ILE A 86 10.41 -14.63 -0.10
C ILE A 86 11.81 -14.51 -0.72
N ILE A 87 12.37 -13.30 -0.79
CA ILE A 87 13.72 -13.07 -1.34
C ILE A 87 14.77 -13.89 -0.59
N LYS A 88 14.73 -13.86 0.75
CA LYS A 88 15.68 -14.57 1.60
C LYS A 88 15.62 -16.08 1.38
N HIS A 89 14.42 -16.65 1.33
CA HIS A 89 14.25 -18.10 1.22
C HIS A 89 14.38 -18.65 -0.21
N ARG A 90 14.04 -17.88 -1.22
CA ARG A 90 14.04 -18.36 -2.61
C ARG A 90 15.37 -18.07 -3.32
N GLU A 91 15.85 -16.85 -3.20
CA GLU A 91 16.98 -16.35 -4.00
C GLU A 91 18.28 -16.32 -3.20
N LEU A 92 18.21 -15.94 -1.91
CA LEU A 92 19.39 -15.75 -1.06
C LEU A 92 19.70 -16.94 -0.15
N ALA A 93 18.96 -18.05 -0.25
CA ALA A 93 19.10 -19.18 0.67
C ALA A 93 20.49 -19.84 0.63
N GLN A 94 21.14 -19.80 -0.53
CA GLN A 94 22.48 -20.39 -0.74
C GLN A 94 23.62 -19.44 -0.38
N PHE A 95 23.33 -18.15 -0.16
CA PHE A 95 24.34 -17.13 0.07
C PHE A 95 24.43 -16.81 1.56
N SER A 96 25.55 -17.18 2.19
CA SER A 96 25.87 -16.69 3.53
C SER A 96 26.29 -15.23 3.45
N ARG A 97 25.50 -14.32 4.04
CA ARG A 97 25.77 -12.86 4.08
C ARG A 97 25.93 -12.24 2.68
N PRO A 98 24.86 -12.19 1.89
CA PRO A 98 24.92 -11.61 0.55
C PRO A 98 25.33 -10.13 0.61
N LEU A 99 26.23 -9.74 -0.30
CA LEU A 99 26.57 -8.34 -0.53
C LEU A 99 25.34 -7.59 -1.05
N LEU A 100 25.27 -6.28 -0.76
CA LEU A 100 24.15 -5.44 -1.20
C LEU A 100 23.97 -5.50 -2.73
N ASP A 101 25.08 -5.55 -3.48
CA ASP A 101 25.08 -5.60 -4.94
C ASP A 101 24.40 -6.86 -5.50
N LEU A 102 24.63 -8.01 -4.86
CA LEU A 102 23.96 -9.26 -5.22
C LEU A 102 22.45 -9.16 -4.96
N VAL A 103 22.06 -8.55 -3.85
CA VAL A 103 20.64 -8.33 -3.52
C VAL A 103 19.99 -7.41 -4.56
N THR A 104 20.65 -6.32 -4.95
CA THR A 104 20.13 -5.41 -5.98
C THR A 104 20.01 -6.10 -7.33
N HIS A 105 21.00 -6.91 -7.71
CA HIS A 105 20.93 -7.72 -8.93
C HIS A 105 19.72 -8.65 -8.91
N VAL A 106 19.54 -9.44 -7.84
CA VAL A 106 18.40 -10.36 -7.67
C VAL A 106 17.05 -9.64 -7.75
N VAL A 107 16.94 -8.45 -7.14
CA VAL A 107 15.72 -7.65 -7.20
C VAL A 107 15.42 -7.23 -8.64
N ILE A 108 16.43 -6.81 -9.39
CA ILE A 108 16.26 -6.35 -10.77
C ILE A 108 15.97 -7.51 -11.73
N THR A 109 16.69 -8.62 -11.61
CA THR A 109 16.60 -9.72 -12.57
C THR A 109 15.46 -10.69 -12.30
N ASN A 110 15.14 -10.95 -11.03
CA ASN A 110 14.20 -12.01 -10.68
C ASN A 110 12.89 -11.42 -10.19
N LEU A 111 12.95 -10.43 -9.30
CA LEU A 111 11.79 -9.91 -8.62
C LEU A 111 10.96 -8.96 -9.48
N LEU A 112 11.60 -7.96 -10.10
CA LEU A 112 10.91 -7.00 -10.95
C LEU A 112 10.13 -7.65 -12.11
N PRO A 113 10.69 -8.63 -12.86
CA PRO A 113 9.94 -9.30 -13.92
C PRO A 113 8.75 -10.08 -13.40
N GLN A 114 8.89 -10.78 -12.28
CA GLN A 114 7.78 -11.51 -11.65
C GLN A 114 6.65 -10.56 -11.26
N ILE A 115 6.97 -9.44 -10.57
CA ILE A 115 5.97 -8.43 -10.21
C ILE A 115 5.30 -7.86 -11.46
N LYS A 116 6.07 -7.52 -12.50
CA LYS A 116 5.52 -7.00 -13.77
C LYS A 116 4.56 -7.99 -14.42
N GLN A 117 4.89 -9.28 -14.44
CA GLN A 117 4.01 -10.32 -14.98
C GLN A 117 2.73 -10.45 -14.16
N THR A 118 2.82 -10.47 -12.83
CA THR A 118 1.62 -10.51 -11.96
C THR A 118 0.76 -9.27 -12.11
N LEU A 119 1.36 -8.08 -12.20
CA LEU A 119 0.62 -6.84 -12.41
C LEU A 119 -0.07 -6.82 -13.79
N ALA A 120 0.62 -7.27 -14.82
CA ALA A 120 0.07 -7.34 -16.16
C ALA A 120 -1.07 -8.36 -16.28
N ALA A 121 -1.04 -9.45 -15.51
CA ALA A 121 -2.15 -10.39 -15.36
C ALA A 121 -3.34 -9.77 -14.60
N VAL A 122 -3.09 -9.08 -13.47
CA VAL A 122 -4.13 -8.44 -12.65
C VAL A 122 -4.81 -7.28 -13.38
N LEU A 123 -4.05 -6.47 -14.11
CA LEU A 123 -4.55 -5.33 -14.88
C LEU A 123 -5.13 -5.75 -16.24
N ASP A 124 -5.24 -7.06 -16.51
CA ASP A 124 -5.84 -7.63 -17.73
C ASP A 124 -5.16 -7.16 -19.03
N HIS A 125 -3.94 -6.62 -18.94
CA HIS A 125 -3.18 -6.10 -20.08
C HIS A 125 -2.70 -7.21 -21.02
N HIS A 126 -2.71 -8.46 -20.56
CA HIS A 126 -2.46 -9.64 -21.39
C HIS A 126 -3.59 -9.92 -22.41
N HIS A 127 -4.80 -9.39 -22.18
CA HIS A 127 -6.01 -9.78 -22.90
C HIS A 127 -6.64 -8.67 -23.75
N LYS A 128 -5.90 -7.60 -24.11
CA LYS A 128 -6.42 -6.51 -24.97
C LYS A 128 -6.91 -6.97 -26.36
N GLY A 129 -6.71 -8.23 -26.75
CA GLY A 129 -7.21 -8.81 -28.01
C GLY A 129 -7.75 -10.24 -27.93
N ARG A 130 -7.94 -10.82 -26.73
CA ARG A 130 -8.44 -12.21 -26.59
C ARG A 130 -9.56 -12.27 -25.56
N ALA A 131 -10.64 -13.01 -25.88
CA ALA A 131 -11.73 -13.24 -24.93
C ALA A 131 -11.19 -13.87 -23.63
N LYS A 132 -11.77 -13.46 -22.49
CA LYS A 132 -11.41 -14.03 -21.18
C LYS A 132 -11.65 -15.54 -21.21
N PRO A 133 -10.71 -16.36 -20.69
CA PRO A 133 -11.01 -17.76 -20.48
C PRO A 133 -12.21 -17.85 -19.54
N LEU A 134 -13.20 -18.67 -19.92
CA LEU A 134 -14.33 -18.95 -19.05
C LEU A 134 -13.78 -19.61 -17.78
N ALA A 135 -14.31 -19.22 -16.62
CA ALA A 135 -14.03 -19.93 -15.38
C ALA A 135 -14.51 -21.39 -15.52
N GLU A 136 -13.91 -22.32 -14.78
CA GLU A 136 -14.22 -23.76 -14.90
C GLU A 136 -15.72 -24.06 -14.71
N TRP A 137 -16.37 -23.37 -13.76
CA TRP A 137 -17.82 -23.50 -13.59
C TRP A 137 -18.64 -22.95 -14.77
N GLN A 138 -18.13 -21.95 -15.49
CA GLN A 138 -18.78 -21.39 -16.67
C GLN A 138 -18.61 -22.32 -17.88
N THR A 139 -17.48 -23.04 -17.97
CA THR A 139 -17.33 -24.09 -18.98
C THR A 139 -18.28 -25.24 -18.72
N ASP A 140 -18.40 -25.69 -17.47
CA ASP A 140 -19.34 -26.75 -17.08
C ASP A 140 -20.78 -26.34 -17.30
N PHE A 141 -21.13 -25.11 -16.92
CA PHE A 141 -22.45 -24.53 -17.17
C PHE A 141 -22.78 -24.47 -18.66
N LYS A 142 -21.83 -24.04 -19.50
CA LYS A 142 -22.02 -23.98 -20.95
C LYS A 142 -22.26 -25.37 -21.55
N VAL A 143 -21.56 -26.39 -21.07
CA VAL A 143 -21.75 -27.79 -21.49
C VAL A 143 -23.15 -28.28 -21.08
N ASN A 144 -23.53 -28.07 -19.83
CA ASN A 144 -24.86 -28.45 -19.32
C ASN A 144 -25.98 -27.72 -20.07
N TRP A 145 -25.80 -26.43 -20.36
CA TRP A 145 -26.77 -25.63 -21.11
C TRP A 145 -26.99 -26.19 -22.52
N VAL A 146 -25.91 -26.54 -23.23
CA VAL A 146 -26.00 -27.14 -24.56
C VAL A 146 -26.66 -28.51 -24.51
N PHE A 147 -26.38 -29.30 -23.48
CA PHE A 147 -27.02 -30.59 -23.25
C PHE A 147 -28.54 -30.44 -23.07
N HIS A 148 -28.98 -29.56 -22.16
CA HIS A 148 -30.40 -29.31 -21.88
C HIS A 148 -31.14 -28.53 -22.97
N SER A 149 -30.43 -27.86 -23.89
CA SER A 149 -31.05 -27.17 -25.02
C SER A 149 -31.48 -28.08 -26.17
N LYS A 150 -31.10 -29.36 -26.16
CA LYS A 150 -31.56 -30.34 -27.15
C LYS A 150 -32.99 -30.75 -26.79
N CYS A 151 -33.91 -30.71 -27.75
CA CYS A 151 -35.27 -31.22 -27.55
C CYS A 151 -35.25 -32.75 -27.37
N ASP A 152 -36.06 -33.24 -26.43
CA ASP A 152 -36.15 -34.65 -26.02
C ASP A 152 -36.84 -35.59 -27.05
N GLU A 153 -36.96 -35.20 -28.33
CA GLU A 153 -37.61 -36.05 -29.34
C GLU A 153 -36.59 -36.84 -30.18
N GLN A 154 -36.22 -38.04 -29.67
CA GLN A 154 -35.92 -39.25 -30.44
C GLN A 154 -36.35 -40.50 -29.67
#